data_AF-A0A242K5H6-F1
#
_entry.id   AF-A0A242K5H6-F1
#
_cell.length_a   1.000
_cell.length_b   1.000
_cell.length_c   1.000
_cell.angle_alpha   90.00
_cell.angle_beta   90.00
_cell.angle_gamma   90.00
#
_symmetry.space_group_name_H-M   'P 1'
#
loop_
_entity.id
_entity.type
_entity.pdbx_description
1 polymer ?
#
loop_
_entity_poly.entity_id
_entity_poly.type
_entity_poly.pdbx_seq_one_letter_code
_entity_poly.pdbx_strand_id
1 'polypeptide(L)' 'MDCLISVIVPIYNAETTLERCIESILGQSHSNLEVILVNDGSKDRSLE' A
#
# COMPACT_ATOMS: atom_id res chain seq x y z
N MET A 1 -24.14 -2.31 4.10
CA MET A 1 -23.67 -1.54 2.92
C MET A 1 -22.23 -1.23 3.20
N ASP A 2 -21.33 -2.02 2.64
CA ASP A 2 -19.91 -1.90 2.95
C ASP A 2 -19.36 -0.66 2.25
N CYS A 3 -18.92 0.31 3.05
CA CYS A 3 -18.31 1.53 2.52
C CYS A 3 -16.97 1.19 1.85
N LEU A 4 -16.70 1.83 0.72
CA LEU A 4 -15.37 1.79 0.12
C LEU A 4 -14.42 2.60 1.00
N ILE A 5 -13.30 2.00 1.41
CA ILE A 5 -12.22 2.70 2.11
C ILE A 5 -11.02 2.77 1.17
N SER A 6 -10.56 3.99 0.89
CA SER A 6 -9.33 4.23 0.12
C SER A 6 -8.15 4.41 1.08
N VAL A 7 -7.11 3.59 0.92
CA VAL A 7 -5.85 3.63 1.67
C VAL A 7 -4.76 4.18 0.75
N ILE A 8 -4.29 5.39 1.05
CA ILE A 8 -3.24 6.06 0.28
C ILE A 8 -1.90 5.83 0.97
N VAL A 9 -0.94 5.23 0.27
CA VAL A 9 0.40 4.89 0.78
C VAL A 9 1.45 5.62 -0.05
N PRO A 10 2.05 6.70 0.46
CA PRO A 10 3.23 7.31 -0.15
C PRO A 10 4.45 6.40 0.04
N ILE A 11 5.25 6.25 -1.02
CA ILE A 11 6.40 5.34 -1.07
C ILE A 11 7.64 6.15 -1.43
N TYR A 12 8.64 6.15 -0.54
CA TYR A 12 9.98 6.64 -0.82
C TYR A 12 11.02 5.71 -0.20
N ASN A 13 11.77 4.99 -1.04
CA ASN A 13 12.81 4.05 -0.65
C ASN A 13 12.38 3.03 0.44
N ALA A 14 11.29 2.32 0.18
CA ALA A 14 10.64 1.38 1.09
C ALA A 14 10.83 -0.10 0.73
N GLU A 15 11.86 -0.48 -0.07
CA GLU A 15 12.04 -1.86 -0.57
C GLU A 15 11.98 -2.95 0.53
N THR A 16 12.38 -2.63 1.75
CA THR A 16 12.42 -3.58 2.88
C THR A 16 11.11 -3.70 3.66
N THR A 17 10.14 -2.83 3.40
CA THR A 17 8.90 -2.72 4.22
C THR A 17 7.61 -2.68 3.42
N LEU A 18 7.67 -2.34 2.14
CA LEU A 18 6.50 -2.16 1.29
C LEU A 18 5.67 -3.44 1.19
N GLU A 19 6.30 -4.59 0.98
CA GLU A 19 5.63 -5.90 0.89
C GLU A 19 4.78 -6.18 2.14
N ARG A 20 5.41 -6.17 3.32
CA ARG A 20 4.72 -6.37 4.60
C ARG A 20 3.60 -5.35 4.83
N CYS A 21 3.78 -4.11 4.39
CA CYS A 21 2.75 -3.07 4.49
C CYS A 21 1.52 -3.42 3.64
N ILE A 22 1.73 -3.79 2.38
CA ILE A 22 0.67 -4.19 1.45
C ILE A 22 -0.03 -5.45 1.96
N GLU A 23 0.72 -6.47 2.37
CA GLU A 23 0.16 -7.70 2.96
C GLU A 23 -0.72 -7.40 4.17
N SER A 24 -0.28 -6.48 5.05
CA SER A 24 -1.06 -6.08 6.21
C SER A 24 -2.36 -5.36 5.82
N ILE A 25 -2.35 -4.53 4.78
CA ILE A 25 -3.56 -3.82 4.29
C ILE A 25 -4.51 -4.81 3.62
N LEU A 26 -4.00 -5.76 2.83
CA LEU A 26 -4.81 -6.77 2.17
C LEU A 26 -5.37 -7.82 3.14
N GLY A 27 -4.72 -8.02 4.29
CA GLY A 27 -5.16 -8.93 5.35
C GLY A 27 -6.22 -8.37 6.30
N GLN A 28 -6.76 -7.17 6.05
CA GLN A 28 -7.80 -6.60 6.90
C GLN A 28 -9.12 -7.38 6.80
N SER A 29 -9.89 -7.40 7.90
CA SER A 29 -11.22 -8.03 7.92
C SER A 29 -12.27 -7.28 7.09
N HIS A 30 -12.02 -6.01 6.76
CA HIS A 30 -12.82 -5.21 5.85
C HIS A 30 -12.33 -5.40 4.41
N SER A 31 -13.17 -5.91 3.52
CA SER A 31 -12.77 -6.33 2.17
C SER A 31 -12.97 -5.27 1.09
N ASN A 32 -13.84 -4.27 1.32
CA ASN A 32 -14.13 -3.23 0.33
C ASN A 32 -13.07 -2.11 0.40
N LEU A 33 -11.86 -2.43 -0.06
CA LEU A 33 -10.67 -1.57 -0.02
C LEU A 33 -10.22 -1.17 -1.41
N GLU A 34 -9.78 0.07 -1.54
CA GLU A 34 -8.96 0.58 -2.63
C GLU A 34 -7.58 0.95 -2.05
N VAL A 35 -6.48 0.47 -2.64
CA VAL A 35 -5.13 0.79 -2.19
C VAL A 35 -4.41 1.59 -3.28
N ILE A 36 -4.02 2.82 -2.96
CA ILE A 36 -3.37 3.75 -3.87
C ILE A 36 -1.93 3.94 -3.42
N LEU A 37 -0.99 3.37 -4.18
CA LEU A 37 0.44 3.51 -3.94
C LEU A 37 0.97 4.72 -4.72
N VAL A 38 1.56 5.69 -4.02
CA VAL A 38 2.09 6.92 -4.61
C VAL A 38 3.61 6.94 -4.46
N ASN A 39 4.33 6.67 -5.55
CA ASN A 39 5.78 6.75 -5.54
C ASN A 39 6.26 8.22 -5.53
N ASP A 40 6.95 8.61 -4.47
CA ASP A 40 7.53 9.94 -4.27
C ASP A 40 8.99 10.02 -4.77
N GLY A 41 9.26 9.37 -5.91
CA GLY A 41 10.60 9.38 -6.53
C GLY A 41 11.61 8.42 -5.89
N SER A 42 11.17 7.24 -5.45
CA SER A 42 12.06 6.18 -4.96
C SER A 42 13.16 5.83 -5.99
N LYS A 43 14.36 5.53 -5.48
CA LYS A 43 15.54 5.14 -6.28
C LYS A 43 16.02 3.71 -5.97
N ASP A 44 15.38 3.06 -5.00
CA ASP A 44 15.59 1.65 -4.68
C ASP A 44 14.59 0.77 -5.47
N ARG A 45 14.47 -0.50 -5.06
CA ARG A 45 13.56 -1.48 -5.68
C ARG A 45 12.14 -1.46 -5.11
N SER A 46 11.67 -0.35 -4.57
CA SER A 46 10.28 -0.25 -4.07
C SER A 46 9.20 -0.48 -5.14
N LEU A 47 9.57 -0.52 -6.42
CA LEU A 47 8.64 -0.67 -7.56
C LEU A 47 8.83 -1.98 -8.32
N GLU A 48 9.78 -2.83 -7.89
CA GLU A 48 9.99 -4.17 -8.45
C GLU A 48 9.10 -5.19 -7.73
#